data_AF-A0A5E6UZQ7-F1
#
_entry.id   AF-A0A5E6UZQ7-F1
#
_cell.length_a   1.000
_cell.length_b   1.000
_cell.length_c   1.000
_cell.angle_alpha   90.00
_cell.angle_beta   90.00
_cell.angle_gamma   90.00
#
_symmetry.space_group_name_H-M   'P 1'
#
loop_
_entity.id
_entity.type
_entity.pdbx_description
1 polymer ?
#
loop_
_entity_poly.entity_id
_entity_poly.type
_entity_poly.pdbx_seq_one_letter_code
_entity_poly.pdbx_strand_id
1 'polypeptide(L)'
;MCDIALPLQIDGQILCARADAGVSLDDGASRGIHMSRLYLALEALEHQGLSPALVHSVLEHFLNSHVGLSASAFLTLRFELMLKRPALISPLAGWKAYPVTLNAQIKDGVFHVELFVDVEYSSTCPCSAALARQLIQQQFITDFGNRSLSHEAVLSWLGSAQGIVATPHSQRSVAKLQVRLRPGVDELPIAALINQAEKSLGTAVQTAVKRADEQAFALANGQNLMFCEDAARRLNMALKNLPWLGGFNLRVEHAESLHAHDAVAHSQWRW
;
A
#
# COMPACT_ATOMS: atom_id res chain seq x y z
N MET A 1 -16.63 -7.35 -19.51
CA MET A 1 -17.62 -6.66 -18.66
C MET A 1 -16.86 -5.97 -17.55
N CYS A 2 -17.29 -4.79 -17.12
CA CYS A 2 -16.60 -4.03 -16.09
C CYS A 2 -17.55 -3.47 -15.03
N ASP A 3 -17.00 -3.17 -13.86
CA ASP A 3 -17.65 -2.55 -12.70
C ASP A 3 -18.84 -3.35 -12.11
N ILE A 4 -18.80 -4.68 -12.19
CA ILE A 4 -19.83 -5.56 -11.63
C ILE A 4 -19.76 -5.52 -10.10
N ALA A 5 -20.85 -5.18 -9.42
CA ALA A 5 -20.92 -5.28 -7.97
C ALA A 5 -20.88 -6.74 -7.52
N LEU A 6 -19.96 -7.07 -6.62
CA LEU A 6 -19.74 -8.45 -6.18
C LEU A 6 -19.30 -8.45 -4.70
N PRO A 7 -20.05 -9.06 -3.77
CA PRO A 7 -19.56 -9.30 -2.42
C PRO A 7 -18.45 -10.37 -2.45
N LEU A 8 -17.39 -10.18 -1.66
CA LEU A 8 -16.29 -11.13 -1.51
C LEU A 8 -16.12 -11.53 -0.05
N GLN A 9 -15.76 -12.80 0.19
CA GLN A 9 -15.35 -13.27 1.52
C GLN A 9 -13.83 -13.31 1.64
N ILE A 10 -13.25 -12.54 2.56
CA ILE A 10 -11.80 -12.50 2.82
C ILE A 10 -11.57 -12.47 4.32
N ASP A 11 -10.77 -13.39 4.85
CA ASP A 11 -10.44 -13.48 6.29
C ASP A 11 -11.68 -13.43 7.21
N GLY A 12 -12.78 -14.07 6.79
CA GLY A 12 -14.06 -14.08 7.51
C GLY A 12 -14.88 -12.79 7.43
N GLN A 13 -14.43 -11.79 6.66
CA GLN A 13 -15.15 -10.55 6.38
C GLN A 13 -15.89 -10.65 5.05
N ILE A 14 -17.08 -10.04 4.97
CA ILE A 14 -17.78 -9.80 3.70
C ILE A 14 -17.48 -8.37 3.27
N LEU A 15 -16.83 -8.22 2.12
CA LEU A 15 -16.41 -6.94 1.58
C LEU A 15 -17.19 -6.60 0.31
N CYS A 16 -17.55 -5.33 0.15
CA CYS A 16 -18.06 -4.82 -1.12
C CYS A 16 -16.91 -4.75 -2.12
N ALA A 17 -17.04 -5.41 -3.27
CA ALA A 17 -16.05 -5.37 -4.33
C ALA A 17 -16.66 -5.02 -5.69
N ARG A 18 -15.79 -4.67 -6.63
CA ARG A 18 -16.09 -4.50 -8.05
C ARG A 18 -15.27 -5.49 -8.87
N ALA A 19 -15.92 -6.15 -9.81
CA ALA A 19 -15.30 -7.12 -10.70
C ALA A 19 -15.31 -6.64 -12.17
N ASP A 20 -14.18 -6.82 -12.85
CA ASP A 20 -14.12 -6.86 -14.31
C ASP A 20 -13.83 -8.29 -14.74
N ALA A 21 -14.58 -8.79 -15.70
CA ALA A 21 -14.46 -10.16 -16.19
C ALA A 21 -14.54 -10.20 -17.70
N GLY A 22 -13.75 -11.05 -18.33
CA GLY A 22 -13.76 -11.22 -19.77
C GLY A 22 -13.01 -12.45 -20.25
N VAL A 23 -13.26 -12.77 -21.50
CA VAL A 23 -12.55 -13.79 -22.27
C VAL A 23 -12.15 -13.19 -23.62
N SER A 24 -11.14 -13.78 -24.26
CA SER A 24 -10.79 -13.45 -25.66
C SER A 24 -11.90 -13.89 -26.62
N LEU A 25 -11.93 -13.33 -27.82
CA LEU A 25 -12.75 -13.83 -28.93
C LEU A 25 -11.80 -14.19 -30.06
N ASP A 26 -11.39 -15.46 -30.07
CA ASP A 26 -10.38 -15.99 -30.98
C ASP A 26 -11.03 -16.64 -32.22
N ASP A 27 -12.30 -17.03 -32.12
CA ASP A 27 -13.09 -17.45 -33.27
C ASP A 27 -13.44 -16.26 -34.18
N GLY A 28 -12.84 -16.23 -35.36
CA GLY A 28 -13.05 -15.19 -36.36
C GLY A 28 -14.42 -15.21 -37.03
N ALA A 29 -15.22 -16.28 -36.84
CA ALA A 29 -16.58 -16.37 -37.38
C ALA A 29 -17.65 -15.79 -36.43
N SER A 30 -17.39 -15.82 -35.13
CA SER A 30 -18.34 -15.37 -34.12
C SER A 30 -18.37 -13.86 -33.98
N ARG A 31 -19.59 -13.30 -33.81
CA ARG A 31 -19.79 -11.87 -33.62
C ARG A 31 -19.54 -11.38 -32.18
N GLY A 32 -19.45 -12.30 -31.22
CA GLY A 32 -19.32 -11.96 -29.80
C GLY A 32 -19.29 -13.18 -28.89
N ILE A 33 -19.04 -12.92 -27.60
CA ILE A 33 -19.02 -13.91 -26.52
C ILE A 33 -20.37 -14.04 -25.83
N HIS A 34 -20.55 -15.08 -25.02
CA HIS A 34 -21.75 -15.26 -24.19
C HIS A 34 -21.59 -14.61 -22.81
N MET A 35 -21.75 -13.28 -22.77
CA MET A 35 -21.48 -12.46 -21.56
C MET A 35 -22.17 -12.92 -20.28
N SER A 36 -23.43 -13.37 -20.34
CA SER A 36 -24.18 -13.81 -19.15
C SER A 36 -23.54 -15.01 -18.46
N ARG A 37 -22.83 -15.88 -19.18
CA ARG A 37 -22.13 -17.04 -18.61
C ARG A 37 -21.02 -16.59 -17.66
N LEU A 38 -20.29 -15.53 -18.02
CA LEU A 38 -19.26 -14.96 -17.17
C LEU A 38 -19.85 -14.34 -15.90
N TYR A 39 -20.98 -13.64 -16.02
CA TYR A 39 -21.65 -13.01 -14.88
C TYR A 39 -22.12 -14.05 -13.86
N LEU A 40 -22.81 -15.10 -14.33
CA LEU A 40 -23.31 -16.17 -13.46
C LEU A 40 -22.19 -16.93 -12.77
N ALA A 41 -21.06 -17.12 -13.45
CA ALA A 41 -19.91 -17.81 -12.89
C ALA A 41 -19.20 -17.05 -11.74
N LEU A 42 -19.44 -15.73 -11.60
CA LEU A 42 -18.93 -14.95 -10.47
C LEU A 42 -19.62 -15.30 -9.14
N GLU A 43 -20.80 -15.93 -9.17
CA GLU A 43 -21.55 -16.35 -7.97
C GLU A 43 -20.69 -17.24 -7.04
N ALA A 44 -19.75 -18.00 -7.60
CA ALA A 44 -18.82 -18.82 -6.82
C ALA A 44 -17.99 -18.01 -5.80
N LEU A 45 -17.73 -16.72 -6.08
CA LEU A 45 -16.94 -15.81 -5.24
C LEU A 45 -17.74 -15.24 -4.06
N GLU A 46 -19.07 -15.29 -4.12
CA GLU A 46 -19.95 -14.82 -3.04
C GLU A 46 -19.94 -15.79 -1.86
N HIS A 47 -19.88 -17.09 -2.13
CA HIS A 47 -20.12 -18.14 -1.12
C HIS A 47 -18.85 -18.75 -0.54
N GLN A 48 -17.68 -18.47 -1.12
CA GLN A 48 -16.41 -19.08 -0.74
C GLN A 48 -15.36 -18.02 -0.41
N GLY A 49 -14.46 -18.36 0.51
CA GLY A 49 -13.30 -17.53 0.83
C GLY A 49 -12.41 -17.34 -0.41
N LEU A 50 -12.05 -16.09 -0.69
CA LEU A 50 -11.23 -15.74 -1.84
C LEU A 50 -9.84 -16.37 -1.71
N SER A 51 -9.49 -17.20 -2.68
CA SER A 51 -8.20 -17.88 -2.77
C SER A 51 -7.72 -17.93 -4.22
N PRO A 52 -6.40 -18.12 -4.48
CA PRO A 52 -5.90 -18.33 -5.84
C PRO A 52 -6.57 -19.50 -6.54
N ALA A 53 -6.85 -20.60 -5.82
CA ALA A 53 -7.52 -21.78 -6.36
C ALA A 53 -8.96 -21.50 -6.81
N LEU A 54 -9.73 -20.76 -5.99
CA LEU A 54 -11.09 -20.35 -6.35
C LEU A 54 -11.08 -19.46 -7.60
N VAL A 55 -10.20 -18.46 -7.64
CA VAL A 55 -10.06 -17.56 -8.80
C VAL A 55 -9.69 -18.35 -10.06
N HIS A 56 -8.75 -19.30 -9.95
CA HIS A 56 -8.39 -20.19 -11.05
C HIS A 56 -9.61 -20.98 -11.57
N SER A 57 -10.39 -21.58 -10.66
CA SER A 57 -11.58 -22.36 -11.04
C SER A 57 -12.66 -21.51 -11.74
N VAL A 58 -12.81 -20.24 -11.35
CA VAL A 58 -13.74 -19.30 -12.00
C VAL A 58 -13.27 -19.00 -13.43
N LEU A 59 -11.96 -18.78 -13.63
CA LEU A 59 -11.39 -18.56 -14.96
C LEU A 59 -11.46 -19.81 -15.85
N GLU A 60 -11.22 -21.00 -15.30
CA GLU A 60 -11.43 -22.25 -16.02
C GLU A 60 -12.90 -22.42 -16.42
N HIS A 61 -13.84 -22.07 -15.55
CA HIS A 61 -15.26 -22.07 -15.88
C HIS A 61 -15.59 -21.07 -17.01
N PHE A 62 -14.96 -19.89 -17.03
CA PHE A 62 -15.11 -18.94 -18.13
C PHE A 62 -14.70 -19.56 -19.47
N LEU A 63 -13.54 -20.23 -19.52
CA LEU A 63 -13.04 -20.89 -20.73
C LEU A 63 -13.90 -22.09 -21.13
N ASN A 64 -14.25 -22.95 -20.17
CA ASN A 64 -15.08 -24.14 -20.41
C ASN A 64 -16.48 -23.77 -20.91
N SER A 65 -17.04 -22.65 -20.44
CA SER A 65 -18.32 -22.12 -20.92
C SER A 65 -18.21 -21.39 -22.26
N HIS A 66 -17.00 -21.17 -22.79
CA HIS A 66 -16.71 -20.53 -24.08
C HIS A 66 -15.81 -21.38 -24.98
N VAL A 67 -15.88 -22.71 -24.85
CA VAL A 67 -15.12 -23.65 -25.69
C VAL A 67 -15.35 -23.36 -27.17
N GLY A 68 -14.26 -23.29 -27.93
CA GLY A 68 -14.27 -22.97 -29.35
C GLY A 68 -14.30 -21.47 -29.67
N LEU A 69 -14.55 -20.60 -28.69
CA LEU A 69 -14.57 -19.14 -28.87
C LEU A 69 -13.35 -18.45 -28.25
N SER A 70 -12.85 -18.97 -27.13
CA SER A 70 -11.90 -18.27 -26.27
C SER A 70 -10.78 -19.19 -25.79
N ALA A 71 -9.54 -18.69 -25.83
CA ALA A 71 -8.33 -19.32 -25.30
C ALA A 71 -7.75 -18.60 -24.08
N SER A 72 -8.23 -17.39 -23.77
CA SER A 72 -7.77 -16.59 -22.63
C SER A 72 -8.94 -16.03 -21.83
N ALA A 73 -8.77 -15.92 -20.52
CA ALA A 73 -9.75 -15.37 -19.58
C ALA A 73 -9.06 -14.47 -18.56
N PHE A 74 -9.75 -13.43 -18.10
CA PHE A 74 -9.27 -12.57 -17.02
C PHE A 74 -10.38 -12.23 -16.03
N LEU A 75 -9.95 -11.96 -14.80
CA LEU A 75 -10.77 -11.47 -13.71
C LEU A 75 -9.95 -10.44 -12.93
N THR A 76 -10.50 -9.24 -12.79
CA THR A 76 -9.98 -8.21 -11.89
C THR A 76 -10.97 -7.98 -10.78
N LEU A 77 -10.53 -8.06 -9.52
CA LEU A 77 -11.34 -7.74 -8.33
C LEU A 77 -10.75 -6.52 -7.64
N ARG A 78 -11.57 -5.52 -7.33
CA ARG A 78 -11.20 -4.31 -6.59
C ARG A 78 -12.04 -4.18 -5.33
N PHE A 79 -11.38 -4.04 -4.19
CA PHE A 79 -12.03 -3.93 -2.88
C PHE A 79 -11.12 -3.19 -1.89
N GLU A 80 -11.68 -2.82 -0.74
CA GLU A 80 -10.89 -2.30 0.38
C GLU A 80 -10.83 -3.35 1.48
N LEU A 81 -9.61 -3.79 1.83
CA LEU A 81 -9.42 -4.67 2.98
C LEU A 81 -9.44 -3.82 4.26
N MET A 82 -10.36 -4.12 5.16
CA MET A 82 -10.48 -3.42 6.44
C MET A 82 -9.64 -4.12 7.50
N LEU A 83 -8.64 -3.42 8.02
CA LEU A 83 -7.78 -3.93 9.10
C LEU A 83 -7.88 -3.03 10.33
N LYS A 84 -8.08 -3.64 11.50
CA LYS A 84 -8.08 -2.92 12.78
C LYS A 84 -6.64 -2.67 13.21
N ARG A 85 -6.24 -1.41 13.31
CA ARG A 85 -4.89 -0.97 13.65
C ARG A 85 -4.83 -0.47 15.10
N PRO A 86 -3.89 -0.97 15.92
CA PRO A 86 -3.64 -0.40 17.24
C PRO A 86 -3.01 0.98 17.11
N ALA A 87 -3.26 1.84 18.08
CA ALA A 87 -2.48 3.06 18.27
C ALA A 87 -1.04 2.71 18.72
N LEU A 88 -0.12 3.68 18.64
CA LEU A 88 1.29 3.45 18.97
C LEU A 88 1.53 3.16 20.46
N ILE A 89 0.81 3.83 21.36
CA ILE A 89 1.04 3.81 22.81
C ILE A 89 -0.26 3.53 23.58
N SER A 90 -1.35 4.23 23.26
CA SER A 90 -2.62 4.11 23.97
C SER A 90 -3.33 2.78 23.63
N PRO A 91 -4.25 2.29 24.49
CA PRO A 91 -4.98 1.05 24.22
C PRO A 91 -6.06 1.20 23.13
N LEU A 92 -6.06 2.30 22.37
CA LEU A 92 -7.02 2.55 21.31
C LEU A 92 -6.68 1.72 20.06
N ALA A 93 -7.71 1.48 19.26
CA ALA A 93 -7.56 0.89 17.94
C ALA A 93 -8.70 1.39 17.04
N GLY A 94 -8.41 1.55 15.75
CA GLY A 94 -9.38 1.98 14.74
C GLY A 94 -9.24 1.21 13.45
N TRP A 95 -10.27 1.27 12.62
CA TRP A 95 -10.28 0.60 11.32
C TRP A 95 -9.59 1.46 10.26
N LYS A 96 -8.75 0.83 9.43
CA LYS A 96 -8.12 1.44 8.26
C LYS A 96 -8.43 0.59 7.03
N ALA A 97 -8.87 1.26 5.97
CA ALA A 97 -9.10 0.68 4.66
C ALA A 97 -7.77 0.64 3.88
N TYR A 98 -7.54 -0.46 3.16
CA TYR A 98 -6.42 -0.61 2.24
C TYR A 98 -6.99 -0.96 0.87
N PRO A 99 -6.82 -0.10 -0.14
CA PRO A 99 -7.20 -0.44 -1.50
C PRO A 99 -6.42 -1.65 -2.00
N VAL A 100 -7.14 -2.65 -2.51
CA VAL A 100 -6.58 -3.87 -3.07
C VAL A 100 -7.17 -4.11 -4.45
N THR A 101 -6.30 -4.47 -5.39
CA THR A 101 -6.71 -5.06 -6.67
C THR A 101 -6.09 -6.44 -6.82
N LEU A 102 -6.89 -7.44 -7.13
CA LEU A 102 -6.42 -8.75 -7.58
C LEU A 102 -6.64 -8.84 -9.09
N ASN A 103 -5.57 -9.00 -9.85
CA ASN A 103 -5.64 -9.31 -11.28
C ASN A 103 -5.26 -10.76 -11.50
N ALA A 104 -6.16 -11.52 -12.10
CA ALA A 104 -5.91 -12.89 -12.48
C ALA A 104 -6.21 -13.12 -13.95
N GLN A 105 -5.41 -13.96 -14.60
CA GLN A 105 -5.62 -14.34 -15.99
C GLN A 105 -5.18 -15.79 -16.23
N ILE A 106 -5.89 -16.46 -17.12
CA ILE A 106 -5.39 -17.66 -17.81
C ILE A 106 -5.10 -17.21 -19.24
N LYS A 107 -3.84 -17.35 -19.66
CA LYS A 107 -3.40 -17.05 -21.02
C LYS A 107 -2.37 -18.09 -21.44
N ASP A 108 -2.50 -18.63 -22.65
CA ASP A 108 -1.62 -19.68 -23.19
C ASP A 108 -1.50 -20.90 -22.25
N GLY A 109 -2.59 -21.23 -21.53
CA GLY A 109 -2.65 -22.31 -20.54
C GLY A 109 -1.95 -22.00 -19.21
N VAL A 110 -1.43 -20.80 -19.01
CA VAL A 110 -0.74 -20.39 -17.79
C VAL A 110 -1.64 -19.49 -16.94
N PHE A 111 -1.82 -19.89 -15.68
CA PHE A 111 -2.49 -19.07 -14.67
C PHE A 111 -1.52 -18.08 -14.04
N HIS A 112 -1.87 -16.79 -14.11
CA HIS A 112 -1.14 -15.70 -13.47
C HIS A 112 -2.06 -14.98 -12.50
N VAL A 113 -1.54 -14.68 -11.31
CA VAL A 113 -2.21 -13.84 -10.30
C VAL A 113 -1.26 -12.77 -9.79
N GLU A 114 -1.75 -11.54 -9.77
CA GLU A 114 -1.05 -10.36 -9.28
C GLU A 114 -1.93 -9.66 -8.23
N LEU A 115 -1.31 -9.26 -7.12
CA LEU A 115 -1.93 -8.46 -6.08
C LEU A 115 -1.35 -7.05 -6.13
N PHE A 116 -2.22 -6.05 -6.09
CA PHE A 116 -1.89 -4.64 -5.98
C PHE A 116 -2.42 -4.14 -4.65
N VAL A 117 -1.57 -3.50 -3.86
CA VAL A 117 -1.93 -2.97 -2.55
C VAL A 117 -1.31 -1.61 -2.36
N ASP A 118 -2.13 -0.64 -1.97
CA ASP A 118 -1.68 0.71 -1.62
C ASP A 118 -1.51 0.81 -0.10
N VAL A 119 -0.33 1.25 0.34
CA VAL A 119 0.01 1.42 1.76
C VAL A 119 0.39 2.86 2.03
N GLU A 120 -0.47 3.56 2.78
CA GLU A 120 -0.22 4.94 3.20
C GLU A 120 0.70 5.02 4.42
N TYR A 121 1.64 5.97 4.38
CA TYR A 121 2.57 6.28 5.45
C TYR A 121 2.91 7.78 5.45
N SER A 122 3.63 8.24 6.47
CA SER A 122 4.20 9.59 6.51
C SER A 122 5.68 9.59 6.19
N SER A 123 6.13 10.53 5.38
CA SER A 123 7.56 10.73 5.08
C SER A 123 7.98 12.14 5.47
N THR A 124 9.14 12.25 6.11
CA THR A 124 9.78 13.53 6.43
C THR A 124 11.09 13.65 5.64
N CYS A 125 11.26 14.76 4.92
CA CYS A 125 12.41 14.94 4.03
C CYS A 125 13.72 15.17 4.82
N PRO A 126 14.76 14.33 4.60
CA PRO A 126 16.05 14.51 5.28
C PRO A 126 16.70 15.87 5.02
N CYS A 127 16.58 16.39 3.79
CA CYS A 127 17.14 17.68 3.41
C CYS A 127 16.47 18.83 4.18
N SER A 128 15.12 18.87 4.18
CA SER A 128 14.38 19.89 4.91
C SER A 128 14.65 19.83 6.42
N ALA A 129 14.74 18.63 7.00
CA ALA A 129 15.12 18.43 8.40
C ALA A 129 16.53 18.94 8.74
N ALA A 130 17.49 18.84 7.81
CA ALA A 130 18.82 19.40 7.99
C ALA A 130 18.80 20.94 7.95
N LEU A 131 18.09 21.53 6.99
CA LEU A 131 17.99 22.98 6.84
C LEU A 131 17.24 23.62 8.02
N ALA A 132 16.14 23.02 8.48
CA ALA A 132 15.42 23.50 9.66
C ALA A 132 16.32 23.51 10.91
N ARG A 133 17.13 22.47 11.10
CA ARG A 133 18.12 22.42 12.19
C ARG A 133 19.18 23.52 12.08
N GLN A 134 19.67 23.81 10.87
CA GLN A 134 20.63 24.90 10.66
C GLN A 134 20.04 26.26 11.04
N LEU A 135 18.77 26.53 10.68
CA LEU A 135 18.08 27.76 11.07
C LEU A 135 17.91 27.87 12.59
N ILE A 136 17.58 26.76 13.26
CA ILE A 136 17.50 26.70 14.74
C ILE A 136 18.88 26.97 15.36
N GLN A 137 19.95 26.38 14.83
CA GLN A 137 21.32 26.63 15.30
C GLN A 137 21.73 28.10 15.11
N GLN A 138 21.37 28.71 13.99
CA GLN A 138 21.63 30.12 13.73
C GLN A 138 20.87 31.02 14.71
N GLN A 139 19.59 30.72 14.97
CA GLN A 139 18.79 31.46 15.95
C GLN A 139 19.39 31.34 17.36
N PHE A 140 19.85 30.16 17.74
CA PHE A 140 20.54 29.94 19.02
C PHE A 140 21.79 30.83 19.15
N ILE A 141 22.61 30.93 18.10
CA ILE A 141 23.79 31.82 18.09
C ILE A 141 23.38 33.29 18.21
N THR A 142 22.30 33.71 17.54
CA THR A 142 21.79 35.08 17.63
C THR A 142 21.34 35.43 19.06
N ASP A 143 20.60 34.53 19.71
CA ASP A 143 20.01 34.81 21.02
C ASP A 143 21.02 34.69 22.17
N PHE A 144 22.01 33.80 22.02
CA PHE A 144 22.93 33.41 23.10
C PHE A 144 24.42 33.64 22.80
N GLY A 145 24.78 34.12 21.62
CA GLY A 145 26.16 34.36 21.22
C GLY A 145 26.92 35.21 22.25
N ASN A 146 28.07 34.69 22.71
CA ASN A 146 28.97 35.33 23.68
C ASN A 146 28.33 35.62 25.06
N ARG A 147 27.32 34.84 25.48
CA ARG A 147 26.67 34.95 26.81
C ARG A 147 26.92 33.70 27.66
N SER A 148 26.91 33.86 28.98
CA SER A 148 26.86 32.72 29.90
C SER A 148 25.46 32.10 29.86
N LEU A 149 25.38 30.77 29.74
CA LEU A 149 24.13 30.04 29.61
C LEU A 149 23.76 29.32 30.91
N SER A 150 22.52 29.47 31.35
CA SER A 150 21.93 28.62 32.37
C SER A 150 21.07 27.54 31.72
N HIS A 151 20.98 26.38 32.36
CA HIS A 151 20.12 25.28 31.92
C HIS A 151 18.65 25.73 31.77
N GLU A 152 18.14 26.53 32.72
CA GLU A 152 16.77 27.04 32.71
C GLU A 152 16.50 27.96 31.51
N ALA A 153 17.45 28.83 31.17
CA ALA A 153 17.31 29.73 30.01
C ALA A 153 17.23 28.94 28.69
N VAL A 154 18.08 27.91 28.54
CA VAL A 154 18.06 27.05 27.35
C VAL A 154 16.76 26.24 27.27
N LEU A 155 16.31 25.67 28.39
CA LEU A 155 15.07 24.88 28.44
C LEU A 155 13.84 25.74 28.10
N SER A 156 13.76 26.95 28.66
CA SER A 156 12.71 27.92 28.35
C SER A 156 12.72 28.30 26.87
N TRP A 157 13.91 28.55 26.31
CA TRP A 157 14.07 28.88 24.90
C TRP A 157 13.64 27.75 23.96
N LEU A 158 14.00 26.49 24.26
CA LEU A 158 13.55 25.32 23.50
C LEU A 158 12.02 25.15 23.48
N GLY A 159 11.33 25.63 24.52
CA GLY A 159 9.87 25.66 24.59
C GLY A 159 9.21 26.85 23.89
N SER A 160 9.99 27.81 23.39
CA SER A 160 9.50 29.02 22.72
C SER A 160 9.51 28.86 21.18
N ALA A 161 8.85 29.78 20.48
CA ALA A 161 8.88 29.82 19.02
C ALA A 161 10.29 30.06 18.45
N GLN A 162 11.18 30.67 19.24
CA GLN A 162 12.56 30.96 18.91
C GLN A 162 13.42 29.69 18.96
N GLY A 163 13.05 28.74 19.81
CA GLY A 163 13.66 27.41 19.86
C GLY A 163 13.36 26.54 18.63
N ILE A 164 12.30 26.87 17.87
CA ILE A 164 11.82 26.11 16.71
C ILE A 164 11.38 27.09 15.60
N VAL A 165 12.31 27.95 15.16
CA VAL A 165 12.04 28.96 14.10
C VAL A 165 11.72 28.38 12.73
N ALA A 166 11.99 27.10 12.51
CA ALA A 166 11.74 26.42 11.26
C ALA A 166 11.24 25.00 11.52
N THR A 167 10.27 24.56 10.70
CA THR A 167 9.71 23.22 10.74
C THR A 167 10.03 22.52 9.43
N PRO A 168 10.62 21.31 9.46
CA PRO A 168 10.82 20.56 8.23
C PRO A 168 9.50 20.07 7.67
N HIS A 169 9.42 19.95 6.34
CA HIS A 169 8.22 19.42 5.74
C HIS A 169 8.12 17.90 5.89
N SER A 170 6.88 17.46 6.10
CA SER A 170 6.46 16.07 6.11
C SER A 170 5.14 15.96 5.37
N GLN A 171 4.89 14.82 4.74
CA GLN A 171 3.72 14.62 3.90
C GLN A 171 3.13 13.22 4.06
N ARG A 172 1.93 13.05 3.51
CA ARG A 172 1.33 11.74 3.27
C ARG A 172 1.95 11.16 1.99
N SER A 173 2.31 9.88 2.05
CA SER A 173 2.98 9.16 0.98
C SER A 173 2.33 7.80 0.79
N VAL A 174 2.45 7.25 -0.41
CA VAL A 174 1.83 5.98 -0.79
C VAL A 174 2.89 5.05 -1.37
N ALA A 175 2.95 3.83 -0.83
CA ALA A 175 3.66 2.73 -1.45
C ALA A 175 2.67 1.84 -2.19
N LYS A 176 2.78 1.80 -3.51
CA LYS A 176 1.99 0.94 -4.40
C LYS A 176 2.76 -0.33 -4.65
N LEU A 177 2.24 -1.43 -4.13
CA LEU A 177 2.90 -2.75 -4.13
C LEU A 177 2.19 -3.65 -5.13
N GLN A 178 2.85 -3.97 -6.24
CA GLN A 178 2.38 -4.98 -7.18
C GLN A 178 3.22 -6.23 -7.00
N VAL A 179 2.60 -7.35 -6.62
CA VAL A 179 3.30 -8.61 -6.31
C VAL A 179 2.71 -9.78 -7.09
N ARG A 180 3.58 -10.68 -7.55
CA ARG A 180 3.23 -11.99 -8.09
C ARG A 180 3.43 -13.04 -7.01
N LEU A 181 2.43 -13.90 -6.82
CA LEU A 181 2.53 -15.03 -5.91
C LEU A 181 3.32 -16.17 -6.58
N ARG A 182 4.03 -16.97 -5.77
CA ARG A 182 4.61 -18.23 -6.25
C ARG A 182 3.52 -19.25 -6.53
N PRO A 183 3.77 -20.23 -7.42
CA PRO A 183 2.90 -21.40 -7.55
C PRO A 183 2.74 -22.14 -6.21
N GLY A 184 1.55 -22.66 -5.94
CA GLY A 184 1.26 -23.45 -4.74
C GLY A 184 1.00 -22.64 -3.47
N VAL A 185 0.77 -21.33 -3.57
CA VAL A 185 0.28 -20.51 -2.47
C VAL A 185 -1.24 -20.67 -2.39
N ASP A 186 -1.75 -21.19 -1.28
CA ASP A 186 -3.19 -21.51 -1.11
C ASP A 186 -4.04 -20.31 -0.67
N GLU A 187 -3.44 -19.33 0.00
CA GLU A 187 -4.12 -18.15 0.56
C GLU A 187 -3.59 -16.85 -0.06
N LEU A 188 -4.38 -15.77 0.01
CA LEU A 188 -3.92 -14.44 -0.43
C LEU A 188 -3.29 -13.69 0.77
N PRO A 189 -1.95 -13.54 0.85
CA PRO A 189 -1.28 -12.97 2.03
C PRO A 189 -1.33 -11.43 2.07
N ILE A 190 -2.50 -10.83 1.82
CA ILE A 190 -2.69 -9.38 1.68
C ILE A 190 -2.36 -8.68 3.00
N ALA A 191 -2.93 -9.14 4.11
CA ALA A 191 -2.65 -8.57 5.44
C ALA A 191 -1.16 -8.68 5.81
N ALA A 192 -0.52 -9.79 5.49
CA ALA A 192 0.91 -9.99 5.72
C ALA A 192 1.76 -9.03 4.88
N LEU A 193 1.40 -8.82 3.61
CA LEU A 193 2.05 -7.84 2.73
C LEU A 193 1.97 -6.42 3.30
N ILE A 194 0.77 -5.99 3.71
CA ILE A 194 0.53 -4.68 4.30
C ILE A 194 1.36 -4.53 5.58
N ASN A 195 1.30 -5.51 6.48
CA ASN A 195 2.02 -5.46 7.76
C ASN A 195 3.54 -5.37 7.54
N GLN A 196 4.08 -6.12 6.56
CA GLN A 196 5.49 -6.05 6.23
C GLN A 196 5.87 -4.67 5.65
N ALA A 197 5.03 -4.10 4.78
CA ALA A 197 5.26 -2.78 4.22
C ALA A 197 5.22 -1.68 5.29
N GLU A 198 4.17 -1.65 6.12
CA GLU A 198 4.04 -0.68 7.22
C GLU A 198 5.22 -0.77 8.20
N LYS A 199 5.65 -1.99 8.56
CA LYS A 199 6.82 -2.21 9.41
C LYS A 199 8.11 -1.70 8.76
N SER A 200 8.27 -1.89 7.45
CA SER A 200 9.49 -1.49 6.74
C SER A 200 9.58 0.02 6.55
N LEU A 201 8.43 0.69 6.39
CA LEU A 201 8.33 2.14 6.28
C LEU A 201 8.47 2.81 7.65
N GLY A 202 7.88 2.25 8.70
CA GLY A 202 8.07 2.65 10.09
C GLY A 202 7.19 3.83 10.56
N THR A 203 6.41 4.43 9.67
CA THR A 203 5.58 5.62 9.91
C THR A 203 4.20 5.47 9.29
N ALA A 204 3.60 4.29 9.41
CA ALA A 204 2.24 4.02 8.95
C ALA A 204 1.23 5.01 9.54
N VAL A 205 0.28 5.48 8.73
CA VAL A 205 -0.74 6.43 9.19
C VAL A 205 -1.61 5.80 10.29
N GLN A 206 -1.94 6.60 11.30
CA GLN A 206 -2.67 6.17 12.49
C GLN A 206 -4.19 6.35 12.31
N THR A 207 -4.98 5.69 13.16
CA THR A 207 -6.45 5.79 13.17
C THR A 207 -6.94 6.60 14.37
N ALA A 208 -7.37 5.95 15.45
CA ALA A 208 -7.75 6.60 16.70
C ALA A 208 -6.51 6.81 17.58
N VAL A 209 -6.21 8.07 17.89
CA VAL A 209 -5.01 8.45 18.66
C VAL A 209 -5.35 9.36 19.85
N LYS A 210 -4.49 9.33 20.87
CA LYS A 210 -4.40 10.34 21.93
C LYS A 210 -3.10 11.13 21.79
N ARG A 211 -2.95 12.19 22.59
CA ARG A 211 -1.75 13.03 22.63
C ARG A 211 -0.43 12.24 22.78
N ALA A 212 -0.43 11.15 23.56
CA ALA A 212 0.75 10.30 23.71
C ALA A 212 1.12 9.56 22.41
N ASP A 213 0.12 9.15 21.62
CA ASP A 213 0.33 8.53 20.32
C ASP A 213 0.83 9.55 19.29
N GLU A 214 0.27 10.76 19.29
CA GLU A 214 0.74 11.85 18.44
C GLU A 214 2.20 12.21 18.74
N GLN A 215 2.58 12.26 20.02
CA GLN A 215 3.97 12.46 20.43
C GLN A 215 4.87 11.32 19.93
N ALA A 216 4.45 10.07 20.08
CA ALA A 216 5.19 8.91 19.58
C ALA A 216 5.32 8.93 18.04
N PHE A 217 4.28 9.36 17.32
CA PHE A 217 4.29 9.50 15.87
C PHE A 217 5.21 10.64 15.41
N ALA A 218 5.20 11.77 16.11
CA ALA A 218 6.12 12.89 15.86
C ALA A 218 7.57 12.46 16.08
N LEU A 219 7.84 11.71 17.15
CA LEU A 219 9.16 11.14 17.44
C LEU A 219 9.60 10.17 16.33
N ALA A 220 8.72 9.26 15.90
CA ALA A 220 9.00 8.31 14.84
C ALA A 220 9.34 9.03 13.52
N ASN A 221 8.60 10.06 13.14
CA ASN A 221 8.91 10.88 11.96
C ASN A 221 10.26 11.58 12.06
N GLY A 222 10.56 12.20 13.21
CA GLY A 222 11.83 12.89 13.44
C GLY A 222 13.05 11.94 13.43
N GLN A 223 12.88 10.69 13.86
CA GLN A 223 13.93 9.68 13.88
C GLN A 223 14.04 8.88 12.57
N ASN A 224 13.03 8.96 11.70
CA ASN A 224 12.91 8.16 10.50
C ASN A 224 12.79 9.03 9.24
N LEU A 225 13.77 9.90 9.04
CA LEU A 225 13.87 10.72 7.84
C LEU A 225 14.13 9.83 6.61
N MET A 226 13.41 10.07 5.51
CA MET A 226 13.53 9.24 4.32
C MET A 226 13.29 10.01 3.02
N PHE A 227 14.17 9.79 2.04
CA PHE A 227 13.85 10.10 0.65
C PHE A 227 12.91 9.04 0.07
N CYS A 228 12.31 9.33 -1.09
CA CYS A 228 11.44 8.41 -1.79
C CYS A 228 12.18 7.10 -2.16
N GLU A 229 13.46 7.22 -2.52
CA GLU A 229 14.37 6.13 -2.83
C GLU A 229 14.70 5.27 -1.61
N ASP A 230 14.76 5.87 -0.42
CA ASP A 230 15.01 5.12 0.83
C ASP A 230 13.82 4.23 1.16
N ALA A 231 12.60 4.76 1.03
CA ALA A 231 11.37 3.99 1.19
C ALA A 231 11.32 2.83 0.19
N ALA A 232 11.59 3.09 -1.10
CA ALA A 232 11.65 2.05 -2.12
C ALA A 232 12.72 0.98 -1.81
N ARG A 233 13.91 1.37 -1.34
CA ARG A 233 14.99 0.45 -0.97
C ARG A 233 14.62 -0.43 0.23
N ARG A 234 14.01 0.14 1.26
CA ARG A 234 13.55 -0.60 2.45
C ARG A 234 12.49 -1.64 2.07
N LEU A 235 11.51 -1.24 1.27
CA LEU A 235 10.48 -2.15 0.76
C LEU A 235 11.09 -3.25 -0.12
N ASN A 236 12.01 -2.92 -1.03
CA ASN A 236 12.69 -3.91 -1.87
C ASN A 236 13.38 -5.00 -1.03
N MET A 237 14.17 -4.58 -0.02
CA MET A 237 14.86 -5.51 0.86
C MET A 237 13.89 -6.38 1.66
N ALA A 238 12.82 -5.79 2.18
CA ALA A 238 11.82 -6.50 2.96
C ALA A 238 11.05 -7.54 2.13
N LEU A 239 10.56 -7.15 0.94
CA LEU A 239 9.71 -8.00 0.12
C LEU A 239 10.47 -9.16 -0.52
N LYS A 240 11.78 -9.00 -0.80
CA LYS A 240 12.64 -10.11 -1.27
C LYS A 240 12.73 -11.28 -0.28
N ASN A 241 12.51 -11.01 1.01
CA ASN A 241 12.58 -12.03 2.06
C ASN A 241 11.25 -12.77 2.27
N LEU A 242 10.18 -12.42 1.54
CA LEU A 242 8.89 -13.09 1.66
C LEU A 242 8.90 -14.41 0.87
N PRO A 243 8.69 -15.58 1.51
CA PRO A 243 8.88 -16.89 0.88
C PRO A 243 7.84 -17.21 -0.20
N TRP A 244 6.62 -16.65 -0.06
CA TRP A 244 5.50 -16.84 -0.99
C TRP A 244 5.52 -15.89 -2.19
N LEU A 245 6.45 -14.94 -2.23
CA LEU A 245 6.53 -13.92 -3.28
C LEU A 245 7.42 -14.41 -4.44
N GLY A 246 6.89 -14.36 -5.66
CA GLY A 246 7.56 -14.77 -6.90
C GLY A 246 8.32 -13.64 -7.58
N GLY A 247 7.75 -12.44 -7.56
CA GLY A 247 8.33 -11.19 -8.07
C GLY A 247 7.48 -9.98 -7.68
N PHE A 248 8.02 -8.77 -7.80
CA PHE A 248 7.29 -7.54 -7.50
C PHE A 248 7.71 -6.35 -8.37
N ASN A 249 6.81 -5.39 -8.49
CA ASN A 249 7.05 -4.02 -8.93
C ASN A 249 6.53 -3.07 -7.84
N LEU A 250 7.37 -2.14 -7.42
CA LEU A 250 7.08 -1.17 -6.38
C LEU A 250 7.16 0.21 -6.99
N ARG A 251 6.18 1.03 -6.63
CA ARG A 251 6.18 2.47 -6.89
C ARG A 251 5.90 3.18 -5.57
N VAL A 252 6.80 4.06 -5.19
CA VAL A 252 6.64 4.92 -4.02
C VAL A 252 6.38 6.33 -4.52
N GLU A 253 5.39 6.98 -3.93
CA GLU A 253 4.98 8.35 -4.23
C GLU A 253 5.00 9.16 -2.93
N HIS A 254 5.84 10.17 -2.87
CA HIS A 254 5.79 11.19 -1.84
C HIS A 254 5.00 12.38 -2.37
N ALA A 255 3.84 12.67 -1.75
CA ALA A 255 3.02 13.83 -2.14
C ALA A 255 3.65 15.12 -1.61
N GLU A 256 4.61 15.66 -2.37
CA GLU A 256 5.48 16.74 -1.91
C GLU A 256 4.69 17.99 -1.55
N SER A 257 4.80 18.45 -0.29
CA SER A 257 4.04 19.59 0.20
C SER A 257 4.54 20.95 -0.31
N LEU A 258 5.79 21.01 -0.80
CA LEU A 258 6.43 22.22 -1.33
C LEU A 258 6.25 22.36 -2.85
N HIS A 259 5.95 21.28 -3.55
CA HIS A 259 5.93 21.22 -5.00
C HIS A 259 4.51 20.96 -5.52
N ALA A 260 4.24 21.40 -6.76
CA ALA A 260 2.99 21.08 -7.46
C ALA A 260 3.05 19.73 -8.19
N HIS A 261 3.92 18.82 -7.73
CA HIS A 261 4.15 17.49 -8.30
C HIS A 261 4.76 16.57 -7.23
N ASP A 262 4.58 15.27 -7.41
CA ASP A 262 5.04 14.25 -6.47
C ASP A 262 6.45 13.77 -6.79
N ALA A 263 7.22 13.42 -5.75
CA ALA A 263 8.49 12.72 -5.90
C ALA A 263 8.25 11.21 -5.95
N VAL A 264 8.90 10.54 -6.89
CA VAL A 264 8.58 9.15 -7.25
C VAL A 264 9.85 8.30 -7.30
N ALA A 265 9.78 7.11 -6.72
CA ALA A 265 10.80 6.07 -6.88
C ALA A 265 10.19 4.74 -7.30
N HIS A 266 10.91 4.01 -8.15
CA HIS A 266 10.50 2.68 -8.63
C HIS A 266 11.55 1.63 -8.27
N SER A 267 11.08 0.41 -8.02
CA SER A 267 11.94 -0.74 -7.75
C SER A 267 11.24 -2.02 -8.16
N GLN A 268 11.95 -2.91 -8.85
CA GLN A 268 11.39 -4.20 -9.27
C GLN A 268 12.34 -5.36 -8.95
N TRP A 269 11.78 -6.56 -8.81
CA TRP A 269 12.53 -7.79 -8.62
C TRP A 269 11.78 -8.96 -9.25
N ARG A 270 12.42 -9.69 -10.18
CA ARG A 270 11.82 -10.81 -10.93
C ARG A 270 10.46 -10.44 -11.55
N TRP A 271 10.40 -9.26 -12.18
CA TRP A 271 9.22 -8.70 -12.80
C TRP A 271 9.24 -8.88 -14.32
#